data_AF-A0A6A1WCN5-F1
#
_entry.id   AF-A0A6A1WCN5-F1
#
_cell.length_a   1.000
_cell.length_b   1.000
_cell.length_c   1.000
_cell.angle_alpha   90.00
_cell.angle_beta   90.00
_cell.angle_gamma   90.00
#
_symmetry.space_group_name_H-M   'P 1'
#
loop_
_entity.id
_entity.type
_entity.pdbx_description
1 polymer ?
#
loop_
_entity_poly.entity_id
_entity_poly.type
_entity_poly.pdbx_seq_one_letter_code
_entity_poly.pdbx_strand_id
1 'polypeptide(L)'
;MGRSYQGRFDTQAQNIAIELINKCVKRPFTAKQIKGKWDRLKRAYSDFTFILKQTGFGWDDDRHTVVASEEAWSNLLKSNPKLENINGKDAQILT
;
A
#
# COMPACT_ATOMS: atom_id res chain seq x y z
N MET A 1 -18.47 2.12 -9.10
CA MET A 1 -18.27 1.12 -8.03
C MET A 1 -16.96 0.39 -8.26
N GLY A 2 -15.95 0.59 -7.41
CA GLY A 2 -14.64 -0.05 -7.54
C GLY A 2 -14.63 -1.40 -6.84
N ARG A 3 -14.35 -2.48 -7.59
CA ARG A 3 -14.12 -3.81 -7.01
C ARG A 3 -12.94 -3.73 -6.04
N SER A 4 -13.19 -4.00 -4.77
CA SER A 4 -12.18 -4.30 -3.79
C SER A 4 -11.46 -5.58 -4.23
N TYR A 5 -10.12 -5.55 -4.29
CA TYR A 5 -9.32 -6.77 -4.46
C TYR A 5 -9.35 -7.56 -3.13
N GLN A 6 -10.49 -8.18 -2.84
CA GLN A 6 -10.70 -9.10 -1.70
C GLN A 6 -10.13 -10.50 -1.94
N GLY A 7 -9.27 -10.70 -2.95
CA GLY A 7 -8.60 -11.99 -3.17
C GLY A 7 -7.79 -12.36 -1.93
N ARG A 8 -8.18 -13.42 -1.22
CA ARG A 8 -7.39 -13.99 -0.12
C ARG A 8 -5.98 -14.27 -0.63
N PHE A 9 -4.94 -13.99 0.16
CA PHE A 9 -3.61 -14.42 -0.23
C PHE A 9 -3.62 -15.94 -0.29
N ASP A 10 -3.49 -16.48 -1.49
CA ASP A 10 -3.52 -17.92 -1.71
C ASP A 10 -2.44 -18.58 -0.85
N THR A 11 -2.81 -19.63 -0.11
CA THR A 11 -1.92 -20.24 0.88
C THR A 11 -0.67 -20.85 0.22
N GLN A 12 -0.82 -21.40 -0.99
CA GLN A 12 0.30 -21.97 -1.74
C GLN A 12 1.24 -20.88 -2.24
N ALA A 13 0.70 -19.81 -2.82
CA ALA A 13 1.47 -18.62 -3.20
C ALA A 13 2.17 -17.98 -1.99
N GLN A 14 1.51 -17.95 -0.83
CA GLN A 14 2.10 -17.46 0.41
C GLN A 14 3.31 -18.28 0.85
N ASN A 15 3.21 -19.61 0.82
CA ASN A 15 4.32 -20.49 1.21
C ASN A 15 5.50 -20.36 0.25
N ILE A 16 5.24 -20.29 -1.05
CA ILE A 16 6.29 -20.08 -2.08
C ILE A 16 6.99 -18.73 -1.85
N ALA A 17 6.23 -17.66 -1.63
CA ALA A 17 6.81 -16.35 -1.36
C ALA A 17 7.67 -16.35 -0.08
N ILE A 18 7.23 -17.04 0.98
CA ILE A 18 8.01 -17.18 2.22
C ILE A 18 9.33 -17.91 1.95
N GLU A 19 9.29 -19.02 1.23
CA GLU A 19 10.47 -19.82 0.89
C GLU A 19 11.47 -19.01 0.06
N LEU A 20 11.02 -18.36 -1.01
CA LEU A 20 11.86 -17.56 -1.90
C LEU A 20 12.49 -16.37 -1.17
N ILE A 21 11.71 -15.64 -0.38
CA ILE A 21 12.22 -14.51 0.42
C ILE A 21 13.29 -15.01 1.38
N ASN A 22 13.01 -16.07 2.14
CA ASN A 22 13.95 -16.61 3.13
C ASN A 22 15.22 -17.19 2.50
N LYS A 23 15.16 -17.66 1.26
CA LYS A 23 16.35 -18.09 0.49
C LYS A 23 17.25 -16.93 0.09
N CYS A 24 16.69 -15.73 -0.11
CA CYS A 24 17.41 -14.55 -0.59
C CYS A 24 17.93 -13.63 0.53
N VAL A 25 17.53 -13.83 1.78
CA VAL A 25 17.90 -12.97 2.91
C VAL A 25 18.79 -13.69 3.92
N LYS A 26 19.73 -12.97 4.52
CA LYS A 26 20.64 -13.53 5.54
C LYS A 26 19.92 -13.90 6.85
N ARG A 27 18.80 -13.23 7.13
CA ARG A 27 18.00 -13.44 8.34
C ARG A 27 16.60 -13.91 7.94
N PRO A 28 16.21 -15.16 8.25
CA PRO A 28 14.90 -15.66 7.87
C PRO A 28 13.79 -14.89 8.60
N PHE A 29 12.73 -14.59 7.86
CA PHE A 29 11.49 -14.03 8.40
C PHE A 29 10.49 -15.15 8.70
N THR A 30 9.72 -14.94 9.76
CA THR A 30 8.58 -15.79 10.09
C THR A 30 7.43 -15.58 9.10
N ALA A 31 6.60 -16.60 8.90
CA ALA A 31 5.40 -16.49 8.08
C ALA A 31 4.49 -15.33 8.51
N LYS A 32 4.41 -15.05 9.82
CA LYS A 32 3.64 -13.93 10.38
C LYS A 32 4.20 -12.56 9.95
N GLN A 33 5.52 -12.40 9.93
CA GLN A 33 6.17 -11.15 9.49
C GLN A 33 5.92 -10.88 8.00
N ILE A 34 6.09 -11.89 7.16
CA ILE A 34 5.88 -11.78 5.71
C ILE A 34 4.40 -11.49 5.42
N LYS A 35 3.47 -12.20 6.06
CA LYS A 35 2.03 -11.93 5.93
C LYS A 35 1.67 -10.52 6.37
N GLY A 36 2.21 -10.06 7.50
CA GLY A 36 1.99 -8.70 7.98
C GLY A 36 2.48 -7.62 7.01
N LYS A 37 3.63 -7.83 6.37
CA LYS A 37 4.15 -6.92 5.32
C LYS A 37 3.25 -6.93 4.09
N TRP A 38 2.85 -8.11 3.62
CA TRP A 38 1.90 -8.26 2.51
C TRP A 38 0.58 -7.52 2.77
N ASP A 39 -0.03 -7.71 3.93
CA ASP A 39 -1.29 -7.05 4.30
C ASP A 39 -1.15 -5.52 4.38
N ARG A 40 0.03 -5.01 4.77
CA ARG A 40 0.33 -3.57 4.72
C ARG A 40 0.44 -3.06 3.29
N LEU A 41 1.21 -3.75 2.44
CA LEU A 41 1.38 -3.39 1.02
C LEU A 41 0.04 -3.41 0.27
N LYS A 42 -0.78 -4.43 0.49
CA LYS A 42 -2.10 -4.55 -0.10
C LYS A 42 -3.03 -3.40 0.29
N ARG A 43 -3.00 -3.00 1.57
CA ARG A 43 -3.78 -1.85 2.05
C ARG A 43 -3.30 -0.56 1.39
N ALA A 44 -2.00 -0.29 1.42
CA ALA A 44 -1.42 0.89 0.77
C ALA A 44 -1.80 0.95 -0.72
N TYR A 45 -1.70 -0.16 -1.45
CA TYR A 45 -2.14 -0.23 -2.84
C TYR A 45 -3.63 0.05 -3.02
N SER A 46 -4.48 -0.55 -2.18
CA SER A 46 -5.92 -0.28 -2.21
C SER A 46 -6.24 1.19 -1.94
N ASP A 47 -5.50 1.82 -1.03
CA ASP A 47 -5.72 3.22 -0.71
C ASP A 47 -5.21 4.13 -1.83
N PHE A 48 -4.01 3.91 -2.36
CA PHE A 48 -3.50 4.66 -3.52
C PHE A 48 -4.43 4.55 -4.74
N THR A 49 -4.89 3.34 -5.06
CA THR A 49 -5.85 3.15 -6.16
C THR A 49 -7.22 3.77 -5.89
N PHE A 50 -7.61 3.96 -4.64
CA PHE A 50 -8.81 4.71 -4.28
C PHE A 50 -8.59 6.22 -4.46
N ILE A 51 -7.44 6.75 -4.00
CA ILE A 51 -7.08 8.16 -4.09
C ILE A 51 -6.94 8.60 -5.55
N LEU A 52 -6.23 7.81 -6.38
CA LEU A 52 -6.04 8.09 -7.80
C LEU A 52 -7.33 8.08 -8.63
N LYS A 53 -8.44 7.56 -8.07
CA LYS A 53 -9.76 7.63 -8.70
C LYS A 53 -10.54 8.90 -8.35
N GLN A 54 -10.05 9.69 -7.41
CA GLN A 54 -10.67 10.95 -7.00
C GLN A 54 -10.24 12.07 -7.95
N THR A 55 -11.13 13.05 -8.15
CA THR A 55 -10.83 14.21 -8.98
C THR A 55 -9.72 15.06 -8.35
N GLY A 56 -8.75 15.48 -9.16
CA GLY A 56 -7.65 16.34 -8.73
C GLY A 56 -6.42 15.60 -8.20
N PHE A 57 -6.38 14.27 -8.30
CA PHE A 57 -5.25 13.45 -7.91
C PHE A 57 -4.57 12.82 -9.14
N GLY A 58 -3.24 12.84 -9.14
CA GLY A 58 -2.39 12.21 -10.15
C GLY A 58 -1.26 11.41 -9.51
N TRP A 59 -0.54 10.64 -10.34
CA TRP A 59 0.66 9.92 -9.94
C TRP A 59 1.90 10.66 -10.44
N ASP A 60 2.86 10.87 -9.54
CA ASP A 60 4.19 11.37 -9.87
C ASP A 60 5.12 10.17 -9.98
N ASP A 61 5.55 9.88 -11.22
CA ASP A 61 6.40 8.74 -11.53
C ASP A 61 7.82 8.90 -10.98
N ASP A 62 8.36 10.12 -10.96
CA ASP A 62 9.69 10.40 -10.45
C ASP A 62 9.77 10.23 -8.93
N ARG A 63 8.72 10.65 -8.22
CA ARG A 63 8.64 10.59 -6.75
C ARG A 63 7.96 9.32 -6.25
N HIS A 64 7.41 8.50 -7.15
CA HIS A 64 6.58 7.34 -6.84
C HIS A 64 5.51 7.64 -5.77
N THR A 65 4.81 8.77 -5.91
CA THR A 65 3.81 9.22 -4.93
C THR A 65 2.60 9.86 -5.61
N VAL A 66 1.51 10.02 -4.84
CA VAL A 66 0.33 10.73 -5.29
C VAL A 66 0.54 12.23 -5.16
N VAL A 67 0.26 12.96 -6.24
CA VAL A 67 0.32 14.43 -6.29
C VAL A 67 -1.07 15.01 -6.50
N ALA A 68 -1.38 16.06 -5.74
CA ALA A 68 -2.63 16.80 -5.79
C ALA A 68 -2.43 18.17 -5.13
N SER A 69 -3.40 19.07 -5.28
CA SER A 69 -3.40 20.33 -4.53
C SER A 69 -3.68 20.09 -3.05
N GLU A 70 -3.24 21.01 -2.18
CA GLU A 70 -3.57 20.99 -0.75
C GLU A 70 -5.09 21.01 -0.50
N GLU A 71 -5.84 21.69 -1.38
CA GLU A 71 -7.30 21.70 -1.33
C GLU A 71 -7.91 20.32 -1.62
N ALA A 72 -7.39 19.61 -2.63
CA ALA A 72 -7.83 18.26 -2.97
C ALA A 72 -7.55 17.28 -1.80
N TRP A 73 -6.37 17.36 -1.19
CA TRP A 73 -6.04 16.58 0.01
C TRP A 73 -6.96 16.91 1.19
N SER A 74 -7.19 18.20 1.47
CA SER A 74 -8.09 18.65 2.55
C SER A 74 -9.51 18.11 2.36
N ASN A 75 -10.05 18.20 1.14
CA ASN A 75 -11.38 17.69 0.82
C ASN A 75 -11.48 16.17 0.94
N LEU A 76 -10.46 15.44 0.50
CA LEU A 76 -10.42 13.98 0.62
C LEU A 76 -10.36 13.53 2.09
N LEU A 77 -9.52 14.17 2.91
CA LEU A 77 -9.30 13.81 4.31
C LEU A 77 -10.52 14.13 5.19
N LYS A 78 -11.30 15.17 4.87
CA LYS A 78 -12.57 15.45 5.56
C LYS A 78 -13.54 14.27 5.48
N SER A 79 -13.61 13.60 4.33
CA SER A 79 -14.48 12.43 4.14
C SER A 79 -13.81 11.11 4.53
N ASN A 80 -12.47 11.06 4.56
CA ASN A 80 -11.71 9.85 4.84
C ASN A 80 -10.48 10.11 5.75
N PRO A 81 -10.68 10.38 7.05
CA PRO A 81 -9.59 10.72 7.96
C PRO A 81 -8.51 9.62 8.05
N LYS A 82 -8.89 8.36 7.85
CA LYS A 82 -7.97 7.19 7.84
C LYS A 82 -6.87 7.24 6.77
N LEU A 83 -6.98 8.12 5.78
CA LEU A 83 -6.02 8.25 4.68
C LEU A 83 -4.88 9.24 4.98
N GLU A 84 -4.88 9.87 6.16
CA GLU A 84 -3.88 10.86 6.57
C GLU A 84 -2.44 10.34 6.44
N ASN A 85 -2.21 9.07 6.78
CA ASN A 85 -0.89 8.42 6.76
C ASN A 85 -0.37 8.10 5.35
N ILE A 86 -1.12 8.40 4.28
CA ILE A 86 -0.75 8.06 2.89
C ILE A 86 -0.07 9.23 2.19
N ASN A 87 -0.26 10.46 2.67
CA ASN A 87 0.25 11.67 2.04
C ASN A 87 1.76 11.85 2.29
N GLY A 88 2.58 10.95 1.73
CA GLY A 88 4.00 11.10 1.38
C GLY A 88 5.01 11.55 2.45
N LYS A 89 4.57 11.94 3.64
CA LYS A 89 5.40 12.51 4.70
C LYS A 89 6.03 11.42 5.56
N ASP A 90 5.47 10.21 5.53
CA ASP A 90 5.99 9.02 6.23
C ASP A 90 6.32 7.86 5.26
N ALA A 91 7.06 8.15 4.19
CA ALA A 91 7.65 7.13 3.32
C ALA A 91 8.77 6.30 4.01
N GLN A 92 8.63 6.00 5.32
CA GLN A 92 9.54 5.13 6.08
C GLN A 92 9.15 3.64 5.99
N ILE A 93 8.34 3.22 5.01
CA ILE A 93 7.93 1.80 4.89
C ILE A 93 9.03 0.92 4.25
N LEU A 94 10.21 1.48 3.94
CA LEU A 94 11.35 0.77 3.34
C LEU A 94 12.63 0.72 4.20
N THR A 95 12.56 1.03 5.50
CA THR A 95 13.64 0.70 6.45
C THR A 95 13.17 -0.36 7.45
#